data_AF-A0A257RRX6-F1
#
_entry.id   AF-A0A257RRX6-F1
#
_cell.length_a   1.000
_cell.length_b   1.000
_cell.length_c   1.000
_cell.angle_alpha   90.00
_cell.angle_beta   90.00
_cell.angle_gamma   90.00
#
_symmetry.space_group_name_H-M   'P 1'
#
loop_
_entity.id
_entity.type
_entity.pdbx_description
1 polymer ?
#
loop_
_entity_poly.entity_id
_entity_poly.type
_entity_poly.pdbx_seq_one_letter_code
_entity_poly.pdbx_strand_id
1 'polypeptide(L)'
;MRHESSEPTPLAPWIAEQALMPRVRYLSRLVAELLHCEPADPRVKRCVISIQAQCLFYAPDKFRDAAIPGWPPAAAEVAAAAEHVAEFSLAGIRKLRSAR
;
A
#
# COMPACT_ATOMS: atom_id res chain seq x y z
N MET A 1 -11.84 -10.78 -2.37
CA MET A 1 -10.37 -10.58 -2.29
C MET A 1 -9.69 -11.79 -1.66
N ARG A 2 -9.98 -12.17 -0.40
CA ARG A 2 -9.26 -13.26 0.30
C ARG A 2 -9.22 -14.61 -0.44
N HIS A 3 -10.31 -15.03 -1.09
CA HIS A 3 -10.31 -16.23 -1.95
C HIS A 3 -9.36 -16.05 -3.15
N GLU A 4 -9.57 -15.00 -3.96
CA GLU A 4 -8.74 -14.70 -5.14
C GLU A 4 -7.24 -14.49 -4.83
N SER A 5 -6.88 -14.11 -3.60
CA SER A 5 -5.49 -13.97 -3.17
C SER A 5 -4.82 -15.29 -2.83
N SER A 6 -5.59 -16.32 -2.45
CA SER A 6 -5.08 -17.65 -2.07
C SER A 6 -5.28 -18.68 -3.17
N GLU A 7 -6.41 -18.62 -3.85
CA GLU A 7 -6.82 -19.49 -4.96
C GLU A 7 -7.37 -18.60 -6.09
N PRO A 8 -6.48 -18.09 -6.96
CA PRO A 8 -6.88 -17.19 -8.04
C PRO A 8 -7.78 -17.92 -9.02
N THR A 9 -8.95 -17.36 -9.29
CA THR A 9 -9.82 -17.81 -10.37
C THR A 9 -9.50 -17.01 -11.64
N PRO A 10 -10.04 -17.40 -12.82
CA PRO A 10 -9.95 -16.58 -14.02
C PRO A 10 -10.53 -15.16 -13.87
N LEU A 11 -11.29 -14.87 -12.81
CA LEU A 11 -11.80 -13.53 -12.51
C LEU A 11 -10.75 -12.62 -11.86
N ALA A 12 -9.67 -13.17 -11.29
CA ALA A 12 -8.63 -12.41 -10.60
C ALA A 12 -8.03 -11.27 -11.43
N PRO A 13 -7.66 -11.46 -12.72
CA PRO A 13 -7.10 -10.39 -13.53
C PRO A 13 -8.11 -9.26 -13.77
N TRP A 14 -9.39 -9.58 -13.94
CA TRP A 14 -10.44 -8.59 -14.12
C TRP A 14 -10.65 -7.78 -12.83
N ILE A 15 -10.71 -8.45 -11.66
CA ILE A 15 -10.79 -7.76 -10.37
C ILE A 15 -9.58 -6.85 -10.16
N ALA A 16 -8.38 -7.34 -10.47
CA ALA A 16 -7.18 -6.54 -10.36
C ALA A 16 -7.28 -5.28 -11.23
N GLU A 17 -7.66 -5.41 -12.51
CA GLU A 17 -7.74 -4.28 -13.43
C GLU A 17 -8.80 -3.25 -13.04
N GLN A 18 -9.95 -3.70 -12.51
CA GLN A 18 -11.06 -2.81 -12.17
C GLN A 18 -10.95 -2.20 -10.78
N ALA A 19 -10.43 -2.92 -9.78
CA ALA A 19 -10.47 -2.49 -8.39
C ALA A 19 -9.09 -2.11 -7.82
N LEU A 20 -8.02 -2.80 -8.23
CA LEU A 20 -6.69 -2.63 -7.63
C LEU A 20 -5.84 -1.65 -8.46
N MET A 21 -5.72 -1.91 -9.76
CA MET A 21 -4.82 -1.19 -10.65
C MET A 21 -5.10 0.31 -10.77
N PRO A 22 -6.36 0.82 -10.73
CA PRO A 22 -6.60 2.26 -10.74
C PRO A 22 -5.95 2.97 -9.55
N ARG A 23 -6.03 2.36 -8.36
CA ARG A 23 -5.44 2.90 -7.12
C ARG A 23 -3.92 2.80 -7.13
N VAL A 24 -3.38 1.70 -7.65
CA VAL A 24 -1.93 1.53 -7.87
C VAL A 24 -1.42 2.61 -8.82
N ARG A 25 -2.07 2.81 -9.98
CA ARG A 25 -1.68 3.82 -10.97
C ARG A 25 -1.74 5.24 -10.41
N TYR A 26 -2.77 5.57 -9.64
CA TYR A 26 -2.88 6.87 -8.96
C TYR A 26 -1.70 7.09 -8.02
N LEU A 27 -1.42 6.14 -7.12
CA LEU A 27 -0.32 6.28 -6.17
C LEU A 27 1.05 6.32 -6.86
N SER A 28 1.25 5.53 -7.93
CA SER A 28 2.48 5.56 -8.72
C SER A 28 2.76 6.94 -9.31
N ARG A 29 1.74 7.65 -9.81
CA ARG A 29 1.90 9.02 -10.34
C ARG A 29 2.36 9.98 -9.25
N LEU A 30 1.68 9.98 -8.10
CA LEU A 30 2.07 10.83 -6.96
C LEU A 30 3.50 10.55 -6.48
N VAL A 31 3.87 9.28 -6.36
CA VAL A 31 5.22 8.90 -5.94
C VAL A 31 6.27 9.33 -6.98
N ALA A 32 5.99 9.21 -8.27
CA ALA A 32 6.88 9.66 -9.34
C ALA A 32 7.08 11.18 -9.30
N GLU A 33 6.01 11.95 -9.10
CA GLU A 33 6.05 13.40 -8.91
C GLU A 33 6.92 13.79 -7.71
N LEU A 34 6.75 13.11 -6.56
CA LEU A 34 7.55 13.35 -5.36
C LEU A 34 9.03 12.96 -5.53
N LEU A 35 9.35 11.96 -6.35
CA LEU A 35 10.71 11.52 -6.65
C LEU A 35 11.39 12.33 -7.77
N HIS A 36 10.65 13.16 -8.52
CA HIS A 36 11.09 13.84 -9.74
C HIS A 36 11.70 12.87 -10.77
N CYS A 37 10.98 11.78 -11.05
CA CYS A 37 11.37 10.80 -12.05
C CYS A 37 10.17 10.29 -12.86
N GLU A 38 10.46 9.50 -13.90
CA GLU A 38 9.43 8.84 -14.69
C GLU A 38 8.68 7.78 -13.87
N PRO A 39 7.36 7.59 -14.09
CA PRO A 39 6.59 6.55 -13.41
C PRO A 39 7.13 5.12 -13.56
N ALA A 40 7.91 4.87 -14.63
CA ALA A 40 8.55 3.58 -14.89
C ALA A 40 9.83 3.35 -14.06
N ASP A 41 10.33 4.35 -13.34
CA ASP A 41 11.52 4.21 -12.50
C ASP A 41 11.30 3.11 -11.44
N PRO A 42 12.22 2.13 -11.29
CA PRO A 42 12.07 1.03 -10.33
C PRO A 42 11.83 1.49 -8.89
N ARG A 43 12.29 2.69 -8.51
CA ARG A 43 12.07 3.28 -7.19
C ARG A 43 10.59 3.60 -6.94
N VAL A 44 9.86 4.03 -7.97
CA VAL A 44 8.41 4.30 -7.87
C VAL A 44 7.68 3.02 -7.48
N LYS A 45 7.91 1.94 -8.22
CA LYS A 45 7.30 0.63 -7.94
C LYS A 45 7.60 0.15 -6.51
N ARG A 46 8.86 0.27 -6.06
CA ARG A 46 9.27 -0.11 -4.70
C ARG A 46 8.52 0.68 -3.64
N CYS A 47 8.47 2.02 -3.77
CA CYS A 47 7.76 2.88 -2.82
C CYS A 47 6.26 2.58 -2.78
N VAL A 48 5.61 2.42 -3.93
CA VAL A 48 4.18 2.10 -4.04
C VAL A 48 3.87 0.77 -3.34
N ILE A 49 4.66 -0.27 -3.58
CA ILE A 49 4.50 -1.57 -2.92
C ILE A 49 4.68 -1.45 -1.41
N SER A 50 5.71 -0.73 -0.95
CA SER A 50 5.96 -0.53 0.48
C SER A 50 4.83 0.21 1.19
N ILE A 51 4.29 1.26 0.58
CA ILE A 51 3.13 2.01 1.12
C ILE A 51 1.92 1.08 1.21
N GLN A 52 1.60 0.38 0.12
CA GLN A 52 0.43 -0.51 0.10
C GLN A 52 0.55 -1.66 1.09
N ALA A 53 1.72 -2.27 1.24
CA ALA A 53 1.93 -3.36 2.19
C ALA A 53 1.65 -2.91 3.63
N GLN A 54 2.13 -1.72 4.00
CA GLN A 54 1.87 -1.14 5.33
C GLN A 54 0.38 -0.88 5.53
N CYS A 55 -0.33 -0.33 4.54
CA CYS A 55 -1.78 -0.12 4.64
C CYS A 55 -2.57 -1.45 4.69
N LEU A 56 -2.18 -2.45 3.89
CA LEU A 56 -2.82 -3.76 3.84
C LEU A 56 -2.64 -4.56 5.14
N PHE A 57 -1.60 -4.25 5.93
CA PHE A 57 -1.45 -4.80 7.27
C PHE A 57 -2.65 -4.47 8.17
N TYR A 58 -3.42 -3.42 7.89
CA TYR A 58 -4.62 -3.05 8.65
C TYR A 58 -5.93 -3.62 8.06
N ALA A 59 -5.87 -4.30 6.91
CA ALA A 59 -7.06 -4.94 6.32
C ALA A 59 -7.55 -6.12 7.20
N PRO A 60 -8.86 -6.44 7.22
CA PRO A 60 -9.39 -7.55 8.02
C PRO A 60 -8.68 -8.88 7.73
N ASP A 61 -8.29 -9.59 8.80
CA ASP A 61 -7.61 -10.88 8.69
C ASP A 61 -7.86 -11.75 9.93
N LYS A 62 -8.43 -12.94 9.70
CA LYS A 62 -8.85 -13.86 10.77
C LYS A 62 -7.68 -14.34 11.63
N PHE A 63 -6.48 -14.43 11.06
CA PHE A 63 -5.31 -14.84 11.83
C PHE A 63 -4.92 -13.74 12.81
N ARG A 64 -4.86 -12.47 12.36
CA ARG A 64 -4.62 -11.32 13.25
C ARG A 64 -5.70 -11.16 14.32
N ASP A 65 -6.97 -11.32 13.96
CA ASP A 65 -8.08 -11.27 14.92
C ASP A 65 -7.92 -12.30 16.05
N ALA A 66 -7.35 -13.48 15.76
CA ALA A 66 -7.13 -14.55 16.73
C ALA A 66 -5.80 -14.42 17.49
N ALA A 67 -4.75 -13.90 16.84
CA ALA A 67 -3.40 -13.86 17.38
C ALA A 67 -3.08 -12.59 18.18
N ILE A 68 -3.82 -11.50 17.96
CA ILE A 68 -3.53 -10.18 18.54
C ILE A 68 -4.77 -9.70 19.31
N PRO A 69 -4.78 -9.80 20.66
CA PRO A 69 -5.87 -9.27 21.48
C PRO A 69 -6.08 -7.78 21.22
N GLY A 70 -7.34 -7.39 20.97
CA GLY A 70 -7.70 -5.99 20.68
C GLY A 70 -7.54 -5.57 19.22
N TRP A 71 -7.32 -6.51 18.30
CA TRP A 71 -7.32 -6.26 16.86
C TRP A 71 -8.73 -6.45 16.24
N PRO A 72 -9.15 -5.65 15.24
CA PRO A 72 -8.46 -4.49 14.70
C PRO A 72 -8.44 -3.31 15.68
N PRO A 73 -7.45 -2.41 15.53
CA PRO A 73 -7.36 -1.20 16.34
C PRO A 73 -8.62 -0.34 16.21
N ALA A 74 -8.89 0.47 17.24
CA ALA A 74 -9.98 1.43 17.21
C ALA A 74 -9.83 2.40 16.02
N ALA A 75 -10.93 3.03 15.57
CA ALA A 75 -10.88 3.94 14.42
C ALA A 75 -9.84 5.07 14.57
N ALA A 76 -9.65 5.58 15.79
CA ALA A 76 -8.62 6.58 16.09
C ALA A 76 -7.19 6.04 15.89
N GLU A 77 -6.95 4.77 16.21
CA GLU A 77 -5.66 4.11 16.03
C GLU A 77 -5.39 3.81 14.55
N VAL A 78 -6.43 3.50 13.74
CA VAL A 78 -6.31 3.39 12.28
C VAL A 78 -5.93 4.73 11.65
N ALA A 79 -6.53 5.84 12.11
CA ALA A 79 -6.17 7.18 11.64
C ALA A 79 -4.73 7.55 12.01
N ALA A 80 -4.31 7.27 13.24
CA ALA A 80 -2.93 7.48 13.68
C ALA A 80 -1.93 6.64 12.88
N ALA A 81 -2.27 5.39 12.57
CA ALA A 81 -1.46 4.52 11.72
C ALA A 81 -1.35 5.06 10.28
N ALA A 82 -2.45 5.57 9.71
CA ALA A 82 -2.43 6.18 8.38
C ALA A 82 -1.52 7.42 8.32
N GLU A 83 -1.60 8.30 9.32
CA GLU A 83 -0.72 9.47 9.45
C GLU A 83 0.74 9.03 9.54
N HIS A 84 1.03 8.07 10.41
CA HIS A 84 2.38 7.52 10.55
C HIS A 84 2.92 6.95 9.23
N VAL A 85 2.13 6.14 8.51
CA VAL A 85 2.54 5.56 7.21
C VAL A 85 2.81 6.66 6.20
N ALA A 86 2.02 7.74 6.19
CA ALA A 86 2.24 8.89 5.31
C ALA A 86 3.55 9.60 5.64
N GLU A 87 3.78 9.97 6.91
CA GLU A 87 5.01 10.62 7.37
C GLU A 87 6.25 9.77 7.07
N PHE A 88 6.21 8.49 7.43
CA PHE A 88 7.29 7.53 7.21
C PHE A 88 7.62 7.41 5.72
N SER A 89 6.60 7.25 4.89
CA SER A 89 6.77 7.10 3.45
C SER A 89 7.30 8.37 2.79
N LEU A 90 6.79 9.54 3.19
CA LEU A 90 7.28 10.84 2.71
C LEU A 90 8.74 11.07 3.08
N ALA A 91 9.16 10.71 4.31
CA ALA A 91 10.55 10.80 4.72
C ALA A 91 11.46 9.90 3.85
N GLY A 92 11.05 8.65 3.61
CA GLY A 92 11.78 7.72 2.73
C GLY A 92 11.90 8.23 1.29
N ILE A 93 10.79 8.72 0.73
CA ILE A 93 10.76 9.29 -0.63
C ILE A 93 11.68 10.51 -0.74
N ARG A 94 11.65 11.44 0.24
CA ARG A 94 12.54 12.60 0.27
C ARG A 94 14.02 12.20 0.29
N LYS A 95 14.37 11.15 1.05
CA LYS A 95 15.74 10.63 1.10
C LYS A 95 16.16 10.01 -0.24
N LEU A 96 15.29 9.22 -0.87
CA LEU A 96 15.55 8.60 -2.18
C LEU A 96 15.70 9.65 -3.29
N ARG A 97 14.96 10.77 -3.19
CA ARG A 97 15.08 11.91 -4.09
C ARG A 97 16.45 12.61 -3.97
N SER A 98 16.94 12.80 -2.74
CA SER A 98 18.20 13.50 -2.49
C SER A 98 19.45 12.65 -2.70
N ALA A 99 19.31 11.33 -2.84
CA ALA A 99 20.43 10.40 -3.07
C ALA A 99 20.92 10.40 -4.54
N ARG A 100 20.83 11.54 -5.22
CA ARG A 100 21.39 11.77 -6.56
C ARG A 100 22.86 12.15 -6.46
#